data_AF-A0A1R4HK79-F1
#
_entry.id   AF-A0A1R4HK79-F1
#
_cell.length_a   1.000
_cell.length_b   1.000
_cell.length_c   1.000
_cell.angle_alpha   90.00
_cell.angle_beta   90.00
_cell.angle_gamma   90.00
#
_symmetry.space_group_name_H-M   'P 1'
#
loop_
_entity.id
_entity.type
_entity.pdbx_description
1 polymer ?
#
loop_
_entity_poly.entity_id
_entity_poly.type
_entity_poly.pdbx_seq_one_letter_code
_entity_poly.pdbx_strand_id
1 'polypeptide(L)'
;MSTRRTKRPALIGAAALAGAAALVLGGAVAASAHVSIAEGPVEAGSYSILTFGVPHGCDGSATTEVAIQIPDGINAVTPTRNSLYTVEKVMEDLDTPITDSHGNEVTERVAQVVYTATTPLPDGQRDAFELSLQIPEDAADSTLYFPTVQTCEQGETAWVQIPEDGQDAHDLDAPAPSVNVVAASDTASHGHDDATEATADGHDEDSTSAAAPADQKPLVITSLAVGGIGLIVAVIALLKGRKKA
;
A
#
# COMPACT_ATOMS: atom_id res chain seq x y z
N MET A 1 -44.63 57.68 8.79
CA MET A 1 -43.67 57.16 7.78
C MET A 1 -42.72 56.20 8.48
N SER A 2 -42.69 54.95 8.02
CA SER A 2 -42.16 53.78 8.74
C SER A 2 -40.63 53.67 8.69
N THR A 3 -39.98 53.50 9.85
CA THR A 3 -38.56 53.16 9.97
C THR A 3 -38.38 51.63 9.95
N ARG A 4 -37.91 51.07 8.83
CA ARG A 4 -37.50 49.66 8.75
C ARG A 4 -36.08 49.47 9.30
N ARG A 5 -35.96 48.85 10.49
CA ARG A 5 -34.69 48.29 10.98
C ARG A 5 -34.36 47.00 10.22
N THR A 6 -33.29 47.01 9.43
CA THR A 6 -32.76 45.84 8.72
C THR A 6 -31.91 44.98 9.67
N LYS A 7 -32.52 43.97 10.29
CA LYS A 7 -31.81 42.88 10.99
C LYS A 7 -31.25 41.88 9.97
N ARG A 8 -30.07 42.14 9.40
CA ARG A 8 -29.38 41.18 8.52
C ARG A 8 -27.84 41.21 8.64
N PRO A 9 -27.23 40.87 9.79
CA PRO A 9 -25.83 40.39 9.75
C PRO A 9 -25.63 38.99 10.35
N ALA A 10 -26.63 38.41 11.03
CA ALA A 10 -26.43 37.16 11.78
C ALA A 10 -26.39 35.88 10.92
N LEU A 11 -26.90 35.90 9.68
CA LEU A 11 -27.06 34.69 8.87
C LEU A 11 -25.79 34.27 8.09
N ILE A 12 -24.80 35.15 7.94
CA ILE A 12 -23.59 34.85 7.14
C ILE A 12 -22.51 34.17 8.00
N GLY A 13 -22.47 34.42 9.32
CA GLY A 13 -21.51 33.79 10.23
C GLY A 13 -21.78 32.30 10.47
N ALA A 14 -23.05 31.88 10.49
CA ALA A 14 -23.43 30.50 10.76
C ALA A 14 -23.05 29.53 9.61
N ALA A 15 -23.10 29.98 8.36
CA ALA A 15 -22.77 29.15 7.20
C ALA A 15 -21.26 28.86 7.09
N ALA A 16 -20.41 29.82 7.48
CA ALA A 16 -18.95 29.64 7.47
C ALA A 16 -18.46 28.68 8.58
N LEU A 17 -19.09 28.72 9.77
CA LEU A 17 -18.81 27.76 10.85
C LEU A 17 -19.30 26.34 10.50
N ALA A 18 -20.45 26.20 9.85
CA ALA A 18 -20.97 24.90 9.42
C ALA A 18 -20.08 24.24 8.34
N GLY A 19 -19.55 25.02 7.39
CA GLY A 19 -18.62 24.51 6.37
C GLY A 19 -17.28 24.05 6.95
N ALA A 20 -16.73 24.78 7.92
CA ALA A 20 -15.48 24.40 8.59
C ALA A 20 -15.65 23.13 9.46
N ALA A 21 -16.78 22.98 10.15
CA ALA A 21 -17.09 21.77 10.92
C ALA A 21 -17.25 20.52 10.02
N ALA A 22 -17.84 20.67 8.83
CA ALA A 22 -17.99 19.57 7.87
C ALA A 22 -16.64 19.11 7.28
N LEU A 23 -15.68 20.02 7.08
CA LEU A 23 -14.32 19.68 6.64
C LEU A 23 -13.49 19.00 7.74
N VAL A 24 -13.70 19.34 9.01
CA VAL A 24 -13.04 18.67 10.15
C VAL A 24 -13.64 17.29 10.42
N LEU A 25 -14.94 17.10 10.20
CA LEU A 25 -15.61 15.80 10.38
C LEU A 25 -15.48 14.87 9.16
N GLY A 26 -15.33 15.42 7.95
CA GLY A 26 -15.16 14.62 6.72
C GLY A 26 -13.70 14.27 6.40
N GLY A 27 -12.75 14.84 7.15
CA GLY A 27 -11.32 14.60 7.03
C GLY A 27 -10.76 13.69 8.13
N ALA A 28 -11.58 12.80 8.70
CA ALA A 28 -11.05 11.65 9.42
C ALA A 28 -10.27 10.83 8.40
N VAL A 29 -8.98 11.14 8.27
CA VAL A 29 -7.98 10.22 7.74
C VAL A 29 -8.27 8.92 8.47
N ALA A 30 -8.76 7.91 7.77
CA ALA A 30 -8.80 6.57 8.31
C ALA A 30 -7.36 6.29 8.75
N ALA A 31 -7.09 6.39 10.05
CA ALA A 31 -5.84 5.92 10.59
C ALA A 31 -5.89 4.42 10.32
N SER A 32 -5.19 3.97 9.28
CA SER A 32 -5.16 2.56 8.89
C SER A 32 -4.50 1.82 10.04
N ALA A 33 -5.33 1.23 10.90
CA ALA A 33 -4.94 0.43 12.05
C ALA A 33 -4.69 -1.04 11.65
N HIS A 34 -5.15 -1.43 10.47
CA HIS A 34 -5.07 -2.80 10.00
C HIS A 34 -3.70 -3.09 9.42
N VAL A 35 -3.22 -4.32 9.63
CA VAL A 35 -2.09 -4.85 8.86
C VAL A 35 -2.54 -4.95 7.40
N SER A 36 -1.72 -4.46 6.47
CA SER A 36 -2.07 -4.40 5.05
C SER A 36 -0.88 -4.67 4.15
N ILE A 37 -1.13 -5.11 2.92
CA ILE A 37 -0.11 -5.14 1.87
C ILE A 37 -0.10 -3.77 1.18
N ALA A 38 1.07 -3.13 1.11
CA ALA A 38 1.21 -1.75 0.62
C ALA A 38 1.20 -1.61 -0.91
N GLU A 39 1.20 -2.73 -1.64
CA GLU A 39 1.35 -2.77 -3.10
C GLU A 39 0.01 -2.82 -3.83
N GLY A 40 0.04 -2.44 -5.12
CA GLY A 40 -1.09 -2.57 -6.02
C GLY A 40 -1.34 -4.02 -6.44
N PRO A 41 -2.26 -4.25 -7.38
CA PRO A 41 -2.45 -5.59 -7.93
C PRO A 41 -1.15 -6.15 -8.52
N VAL A 42 -0.96 -7.45 -8.37
CA VAL A 42 0.20 -8.21 -8.88
C VAL A 42 -0.22 -9.11 -10.03
N GLU A 43 0.71 -9.44 -10.91
CA GLU A 43 0.41 -10.29 -12.08
C GLU A 43 0.53 -11.78 -11.73
N ALA A 44 -0.40 -12.59 -12.22
CA ALA A 44 -0.33 -14.06 -12.10
C ALA A 44 0.98 -14.60 -12.71
N GLY A 45 1.62 -15.57 -12.03
CA GLY A 45 2.90 -16.16 -12.44
C GLY A 45 4.14 -15.28 -12.19
N SER A 46 3.96 -13.99 -11.89
CA SER A 46 5.07 -13.06 -11.69
C SER A 46 5.78 -13.28 -10.34
N TYR A 47 7.06 -12.92 -10.29
CA TYR A 47 7.77 -12.80 -9.02
C TYR A 47 7.53 -11.40 -8.46
N SER A 48 6.95 -11.33 -7.26
CA SER A 48 6.55 -10.08 -6.62
C SER A 48 7.23 -9.94 -5.25
N ILE A 49 7.36 -8.70 -4.79
CA ILE A 49 7.68 -8.39 -3.39
C ILE A 49 6.40 -7.90 -2.78
N LEU A 50 5.94 -8.49 -1.67
CA LEU A 50 4.78 -8.02 -0.95
C LEU A 50 5.24 -7.37 0.34
N THR A 51 4.90 -6.10 0.52
CA THR A 51 5.26 -5.32 1.71
C THR A 51 4.10 -5.27 2.70
N PHE A 52 4.20 -6.02 3.80
CA PHE A 52 3.25 -6.03 4.90
C PHE A 52 3.54 -4.89 5.87
N GLY A 53 2.64 -3.92 6.00
CA GLY A 53 2.76 -2.83 6.96
C GLY A 53 2.04 -3.15 8.27
N VAL A 54 2.74 -3.06 9.40
CA VAL A 54 2.17 -3.20 10.75
C VAL A 54 2.18 -1.82 11.42
N PRO A 55 1.02 -1.14 11.54
CA PRO A 55 0.98 0.29 11.83
C PRO A 55 1.21 0.66 13.30
N HIS A 56 0.93 -0.24 14.24
CA HIS A 56 1.04 -0.04 15.69
C HIS A 56 0.97 -1.37 16.43
N GLY A 57 1.12 -1.35 17.76
CA GLY A 57 0.90 -2.49 18.65
C GLY A 57 -0.59 -2.81 18.95
N CYS A 58 -0.87 -3.91 19.64
CA CYS A 58 -2.23 -4.39 19.92
C CYS A 58 -2.81 -3.62 21.10
N ASP A 59 -3.89 -2.85 20.90
CA ASP A 59 -4.49 -1.98 21.93
C ASP A 59 -3.46 -1.09 22.67
N GLY A 60 -2.42 -0.64 21.97
CA GLY A 60 -1.31 0.15 22.51
C GLY A 60 -0.20 -0.66 23.20
N SER A 61 -0.33 -1.99 23.32
CA SER A 61 0.73 -2.89 23.79
C SER A 61 1.73 -3.19 22.66
N ALA A 62 3.02 -3.18 22.97
CA ALA A 62 4.06 -3.36 21.97
C ALA A 62 4.01 -4.74 21.28
N THR A 63 4.24 -4.78 19.96
CA THR A 63 4.27 -6.04 19.19
C THR A 63 5.58 -6.77 19.37
N THR A 64 5.48 -8.05 19.69
CA THR A 64 6.62 -8.95 19.91
C THR A 64 6.76 -9.97 18.79
N GLU A 65 5.69 -10.27 18.06
CA GLU A 65 5.73 -11.22 16.96
C GLU A 65 4.69 -10.91 15.89
N VAL A 66 5.03 -11.19 14.64
CA VAL A 66 4.14 -11.16 13.49
C VAL A 66 4.29 -12.46 12.72
N ALA A 67 3.21 -13.24 12.65
CA ALA A 67 3.16 -14.50 11.94
C ALA A 67 2.27 -14.35 10.69
N ILE A 68 2.85 -14.49 9.51
CA ILE A 68 2.16 -14.32 8.22
C ILE A 68 1.98 -15.71 7.59
N GLN A 69 0.74 -16.13 7.44
CA GLN A 69 0.41 -17.38 6.77
C GLN A 69 0.53 -17.22 5.25
N ILE A 70 1.15 -18.21 4.61
CA ILE A 70 1.38 -18.25 3.17
C ILE A 70 0.28 -19.11 2.52
N PRO A 71 -0.54 -18.53 1.63
CA PRO A 71 -1.58 -19.25 0.90
C PRO A 71 -1.08 -20.48 0.15
N ASP A 72 -1.96 -21.46 -0.02
CA ASP A 72 -1.71 -22.59 -0.90
C ASP A 72 -1.40 -22.11 -2.33
N GLY A 73 -0.59 -22.88 -3.05
CA GLY A 73 -0.09 -22.51 -4.39
C GLY A 73 1.16 -21.63 -4.37
N ILE A 74 1.47 -20.96 -3.25
CA ILE A 74 2.76 -20.27 -3.07
C ILE A 74 3.75 -21.24 -2.40
N ASN A 75 4.66 -21.79 -3.21
CA ASN A 75 5.53 -22.88 -2.78
C ASN A 75 6.84 -22.40 -2.13
N ALA A 76 7.35 -21.24 -2.57
CA ALA A 76 8.60 -20.68 -2.07
C ALA A 76 8.41 -19.20 -1.71
N VAL A 77 8.92 -18.83 -0.53
CA VAL A 77 8.95 -17.46 -0.03
C VAL A 77 10.34 -17.13 0.48
N THR A 78 10.83 -15.97 0.09
CA THR A 78 12.10 -15.39 0.54
C THR A 78 11.83 -14.12 1.34
N PRO A 79 11.84 -14.20 2.68
CA PRO A 79 11.72 -13.03 3.53
C PRO A 79 12.93 -12.10 3.42
N THR A 80 12.70 -10.79 3.34
CA THR A 80 13.78 -9.80 3.47
C THR A 80 14.33 -9.85 4.89
N ARG A 81 15.67 -9.75 5.02
CA ARG A 81 16.33 -9.68 6.33
C ARG A 81 15.92 -8.40 7.06
N ASN A 82 15.54 -8.54 8.32
CA ASN A 82 15.21 -7.41 9.19
C ASN A 82 16.18 -7.38 10.39
N SER A 83 16.71 -6.22 10.75
CA SER A 83 17.66 -6.08 11.86
C SER A 83 17.01 -6.07 13.24
N LEU A 84 15.70 -5.80 13.31
CA LEU A 84 14.93 -5.74 14.55
C LEU A 84 14.24 -7.07 14.87
N TYR A 85 14.25 -8.03 13.94
CA TYR A 85 13.52 -9.29 14.06
C TYR A 85 14.38 -10.51 13.73
N THR A 86 14.16 -11.60 14.46
CA THR A 86 14.52 -12.94 14.00
C THR A 86 13.44 -13.41 13.04
N VAL A 87 13.85 -14.03 11.92
CA VAL A 87 12.93 -14.51 10.89
C VAL A 87 13.01 -16.02 10.78
N GLU A 88 11.87 -16.69 10.89
CA GLU A 88 11.72 -18.13 10.74
C GLU A 88 10.73 -18.44 9.62
N LYS A 89 11.04 -19.48 8.83
CA LYS A 89 10.11 -20.07 7.87
C LYS A 89 9.63 -21.39 8.45
N VAL A 90 8.33 -21.49 8.69
CA VAL A 90 7.69 -22.75 9.07
C VAL A 90 7.35 -23.48 7.78
N MET A 91 7.90 -24.68 7.63
CA MET A 91 7.68 -25.54 6.47
C MET A 91 6.52 -26.49 6.74
N GLU A 92 5.83 -26.91 5.68
CA GLU A 92 4.88 -28.02 5.71
C GLU A 92 5.04 -28.93 4.50
N ASP A 93 4.64 -30.19 4.65
CA ASP A 93 4.63 -31.17 3.56
C ASP A 93 3.57 -30.82 2.53
N LEU A 94 3.91 -30.96 1.25
CA LEU A 94 2.96 -30.92 0.15
C LEU A 94 2.22 -32.25 0.04
N ASP A 95 0.90 -32.19 -0.14
CA ASP A 95 0.07 -33.38 -0.42
C ASP A 95 0.55 -34.13 -1.68
N THR A 96 1.05 -33.38 -2.67
CA THR A 96 1.61 -33.91 -3.92
C THR A 96 2.93 -33.21 -4.22
N PRO A 97 4.04 -33.96 -4.39
CA PRO A 97 5.31 -33.36 -4.79
C PRO A 97 5.18 -32.61 -6.12
N ILE A 98 5.85 -31.46 -6.21
CA ILE A 98 5.89 -30.63 -7.41
C ILE A 98 7.31 -30.61 -7.99
N THR A 99 7.45 -30.13 -9.22
CA THR A 99 8.76 -29.88 -9.83
C THR A 99 9.00 -28.38 -9.91
N ASP A 100 10.14 -27.91 -9.40
CA ASP A 100 10.51 -26.49 -9.50
C ASP A 100 11.01 -26.12 -10.92
N SER A 101 11.27 -24.84 -11.14
CA SER A 101 11.77 -24.33 -12.43
C SER A 101 13.16 -24.85 -12.82
N HIS A 102 13.89 -25.47 -11.90
CA HIS A 102 15.20 -26.08 -12.10
C HIS A 102 15.12 -27.61 -12.29
N GLY A 103 13.92 -28.20 -12.25
CA GLY A 103 13.70 -29.64 -12.41
C GLY A 103 13.88 -30.46 -11.13
N ASN A 104 13.97 -29.83 -9.96
CA ASN A 104 14.06 -30.53 -8.69
C ASN A 104 12.67 -30.91 -8.18
N GLU A 105 12.57 -32.07 -7.52
CA GLU A 105 11.38 -32.43 -6.76
C GLU A 105 11.32 -31.62 -5.46
N VAL A 106 10.17 -31.00 -5.22
CA VAL A 106 9.87 -30.24 -4.00
C VAL A 106 8.73 -30.94 -3.28
N THR A 107 8.97 -31.34 -2.03
CA THR A 107 8.01 -32.05 -1.18
C THR A 107 7.49 -31.21 -0.03
N GLU A 108 8.09 -30.05 0.23
CA GLU A 108 7.70 -29.14 1.30
C GLU A 108 7.56 -27.71 0.76
N ARG A 109 6.63 -26.94 1.33
CA ARG A 109 6.47 -25.51 1.04
C ARG A 109 6.60 -24.67 2.31
N VAL A 110 6.78 -23.37 2.13
CA VAL A 110 6.70 -22.43 3.25
C VAL A 110 5.22 -22.22 3.61
N ALA A 111 4.80 -22.68 4.79
CA ALA A 111 3.43 -22.51 5.30
C ALA A 111 3.24 -21.14 5.97
N GLN A 112 4.27 -20.65 6.65
CA GLN A 112 4.22 -19.43 7.44
C GLN A 112 5.60 -18.79 7.53
N VAL A 113 5.64 -17.46 7.58
CA VAL A 113 6.84 -16.69 7.94
C VAL A 113 6.58 -16.00 9.27
N VAL A 114 7.45 -16.25 10.25
CA VAL A 114 7.35 -15.69 11.59
C VAL A 114 8.48 -14.71 11.82
N TYR A 115 8.10 -13.49 12.22
CA TYR A 115 9.02 -12.44 12.64
C TYR A 115 8.90 -12.25 14.14
N THR A 116 9.92 -12.63 14.90
CA THR A 116 9.97 -12.42 16.35
C THR A 116 10.87 -11.23 16.66
N ALA A 117 10.31 -10.21 17.31
CA ALA A 117 11.00 -8.96 17.61
C ALA A 117 12.12 -9.18 18.62
N THR A 118 13.31 -8.72 18.28
CA THR A 118 14.42 -8.56 19.24
C THR A 118 14.26 -7.28 20.07
N THR A 119 13.60 -6.28 19.49
CA THR A 119 13.12 -5.07 20.17
C THR A 119 11.65 -4.90 19.78
N PRO A 120 10.70 -5.04 20.72
CA PRO A 120 9.27 -4.94 20.41
C PRO A 120 8.93 -3.61 19.73
N LEU A 121 7.98 -3.63 18.78
CA LEU A 121 7.46 -2.43 18.13
C LEU A 121 6.62 -1.64 19.14
N PRO A 122 7.07 -0.46 19.62
CA PRO A 122 6.31 0.32 20.56
C PRO A 122 5.13 1.03 19.87
N ASP A 123 4.16 1.47 20.68
CA ASP A 123 3.07 2.31 20.19
C ASP A 123 3.58 3.60 19.53
N GLY A 124 2.86 4.06 18.51
CA GLY A 124 3.22 5.25 17.71
C GLY A 124 4.36 5.06 16.69
N GLN A 125 4.87 3.83 16.54
CA GLN A 125 5.79 3.45 15.47
C GLN A 125 5.17 2.34 14.61
N ARG A 126 5.70 2.15 13.40
CA ARG A 126 5.26 1.12 12.47
C ARG A 126 6.44 0.31 11.96
N ASP A 127 6.20 -0.95 11.66
CA ASP A 127 7.14 -1.82 10.96
C ASP A 127 6.62 -2.20 9.57
N ALA A 128 7.54 -2.71 8.75
CA ALA A 128 7.25 -3.28 7.45
C ALA A 128 8.02 -4.58 7.25
N PHE A 129 7.37 -5.58 6.67
CA PHE A 129 7.95 -6.89 6.37
C PHE A 129 7.78 -7.17 4.88
N GLU A 130 8.88 -7.41 4.18
CA GLU A 130 8.88 -7.67 2.75
C GLU A 130 9.09 -9.17 2.50
N LEU A 131 8.18 -9.77 1.74
CA LEU A 131 8.25 -11.16 1.30
C LEU A 131 8.36 -11.21 -0.21
N SER A 132 9.42 -11.83 -0.72
CA SER A 132 9.57 -12.08 -2.15
C SER A 132 9.08 -13.48 -2.50
N LEU A 133 8.13 -13.60 -3.41
CA LEU A 133 7.45 -14.85 -3.75
C LEU A 133 6.93 -14.84 -5.19
N GLN A 134 6.67 -16.02 -5.73
CA GLN A 134 5.99 -16.16 -7.01
C GLN A 134 4.46 -16.22 -6.79
N ILE A 135 3.73 -15.40 -7.53
CA ILE A 135 2.27 -15.44 -7.57
C ILE A 135 1.83 -16.68 -8.38
N PRO A 136 0.86 -17.49 -7.91
CA PRO A 136 0.38 -18.64 -8.67
C PRO A 136 -0.11 -18.23 -10.07
N GLU A 137 0.16 -19.06 -11.07
CA GLU A 137 -0.23 -18.80 -12.47
C GLU A 137 -1.75 -18.85 -12.68
N ASP A 138 -2.44 -19.65 -11.88
CA ASP A 138 -3.89 -19.86 -11.91
C ASP A 138 -4.67 -18.88 -11.02
N ALA A 139 -3.99 -17.95 -10.34
CA ALA A 139 -4.62 -16.97 -9.46
C ALA A 139 -5.14 -15.72 -10.20
N ALA A 140 -5.10 -15.66 -11.54
CA ALA A 140 -5.62 -14.52 -12.30
C ALA A 140 -7.08 -14.20 -11.94
N ASP A 141 -7.40 -12.90 -11.85
CA ASP A 141 -8.73 -12.38 -11.50
C ASP A 141 -9.24 -12.82 -10.12
N SER A 142 -8.32 -13.10 -9.19
CA SER A 142 -8.62 -13.47 -7.81
C SER A 142 -7.96 -12.52 -6.80
N THR A 143 -8.21 -12.76 -5.52
CA THR A 143 -7.56 -12.07 -4.40
C THR A 143 -6.84 -13.10 -3.55
N LEU A 144 -5.55 -12.89 -3.30
CA LEU A 144 -4.79 -13.68 -2.34
C LEU A 144 -4.88 -13.01 -0.97
N TYR A 145 -5.29 -13.77 0.04
CA TYR A 145 -5.37 -13.33 1.43
C TYR A 145 -4.25 -13.98 2.23
N PHE A 146 -3.56 -13.21 3.05
CA PHE A 146 -2.43 -13.63 3.88
C PHE A 146 -2.80 -13.45 5.36
N PRO A 147 -3.56 -14.39 5.95
CA PRO A 147 -3.90 -14.34 7.37
C PRO A 147 -2.67 -14.04 8.23
N THR A 148 -2.77 -13.06 9.11
CA THR A 148 -1.64 -12.58 9.89
C THR A 148 -2.03 -12.51 11.37
N VAL A 149 -1.25 -13.13 12.24
CA VAL A 149 -1.40 -12.98 13.69
C VAL A 149 -0.33 -12.04 14.20
N GLN A 150 -0.77 -11.00 14.90
CA GLN A 150 0.09 -10.03 15.57
C GLN A 150 0.03 -10.28 17.07
N THR A 151 1.14 -10.75 17.64
CA THR A 151 1.26 -11.00 19.07
C THR A 151 1.93 -9.80 19.74
N CYS A 152 1.36 -9.36 20.85
CA CYS A 152 1.88 -8.25 21.62
C CYS A 152 2.24 -8.70 23.04
N GLU A 153 2.94 -7.85 23.78
CA GLU A 153 3.27 -8.14 25.20
C GLU A 153 2.00 -8.45 26.03
N GLN A 154 0.88 -7.83 25.67
CA GLN A 154 -0.45 -8.09 26.22
C GLN A 154 -1.42 -8.33 25.07
N GLY A 155 -1.89 -9.58 24.97
CA GLY A 155 -2.87 -9.98 23.97
C GLY A 155 -2.31 -10.13 22.56
N GLU A 156 -3.23 -10.27 21.61
CA GLU A 156 -2.94 -10.50 20.20
C GLU A 156 -4.08 -9.95 19.34
N THR A 157 -3.81 -9.74 18.06
CA THR A 157 -4.83 -9.45 17.05
C THR A 157 -4.67 -10.40 15.88
N ALA A 158 -5.74 -11.12 15.55
CA ALA A 158 -5.77 -12.07 14.44
C ALA A 158 -6.41 -11.40 13.21
N TRP A 159 -5.57 -10.90 12.31
CA TRP A 159 -5.95 -10.34 11.01
C TRP A 159 -6.23 -11.47 10.03
N VAL A 160 -7.38 -12.13 10.18
CA VAL A 160 -7.69 -13.40 9.49
C VAL A 160 -9.06 -13.40 8.80
N GLN A 161 -9.85 -12.34 8.94
CA GLN A 161 -11.19 -12.30 8.36
C GLN A 161 -11.11 -12.10 6.84
N ILE A 162 -11.86 -12.91 6.10
CA ILE A 162 -12.00 -12.82 4.64
C ILE A 162 -13.43 -12.36 4.36
N PRO A 163 -13.65 -11.34 3.50
CA PRO A 163 -14.98 -10.85 3.20
C PRO A 163 -15.80 -11.91 2.46
N GLU A 164 -17.09 -12.00 2.78
CA GLU A 164 -18.04 -12.78 1.98
C GLU A 164 -18.27 -12.13 0.60
N ASP A 165 -18.85 -12.89 -0.33
CA ASP A 165 -19.15 -12.38 -1.68
C ASP A 165 -19.99 -11.09 -1.63
N GLY A 166 -19.39 -10.00 -2.13
CA GLY A 166 -20.03 -8.68 -2.18
C GLY A 166 -19.95 -7.87 -0.88
N GLN A 167 -19.26 -8.36 0.15
CA GLN A 167 -18.93 -7.60 1.36
C GLN A 167 -17.70 -6.71 1.12
N ASP A 168 -17.69 -5.51 1.68
CA ASP A 168 -16.51 -4.66 1.71
C ASP A 168 -15.53 -5.15 2.80
N ALA A 169 -14.26 -5.37 2.44
CA ALA A 169 -13.22 -5.78 3.39
C ALA A 169 -12.98 -4.72 4.49
N HIS A 170 -13.31 -3.45 4.25
CA HIS A 170 -13.22 -2.38 5.24
C HIS A 170 -14.31 -2.44 6.31
N ASP A 171 -15.37 -3.23 6.09
CA ASP A 171 -16.41 -3.48 7.09
C ASP A 171 -16.02 -4.59 8.09
N LEU A 172 -14.89 -5.27 7.86
CA LEU A 172 -14.34 -6.27 8.75
C LEU A 172 -13.52 -5.63 9.87
N ASP A 173 -13.64 -6.19 11.08
CA ASP A 173 -12.90 -5.71 12.26
C ASP A 173 -11.41 -6.06 12.17
N ALA A 174 -11.08 -7.23 11.62
CA ALA A 174 -9.72 -7.73 11.50
C ALA A 174 -9.51 -8.44 10.15
N PRO A 175 -9.58 -7.70 9.02
CA PRO A 175 -9.41 -8.28 7.69
C PRO A 175 -7.99 -8.83 7.52
N ALA A 176 -7.88 -9.98 6.85
CA ALA A 176 -6.59 -10.49 6.43
C ALA A 176 -5.95 -9.54 5.40
N PRO A 177 -4.64 -9.23 5.52
CA PRO A 177 -3.90 -8.55 4.47
C PRO A 177 -4.11 -9.28 3.13
N SER A 178 -4.35 -8.53 2.05
CA SER A 178 -4.68 -9.12 0.76
C SER A 178 -4.11 -8.33 -0.40
N VAL A 179 -3.95 -9.02 -1.53
CA VAL A 179 -3.50 -8.45 -2.80
C VAL A 179 -4.35 -9.02 -3.92
N ASN A 180 -4.78 -8.15 -4.84
CA ASN A 180 -5.50 -8.56 -6.03
C ASN A 180 -4.52 -9.08 -7.08
N VAL A 181 -4.90 -10.14 -7.77
CA VAL A 181 -4.10 -10.75 -8.83
C VAL A 181 -4.77 -10.48 -10.17
N VAL A 182 -4.03 -9.89 -11.09
CA VAL A 182 -4.47 -9.62 -12.46
C VAL A 182 -3.81 -10.61 -13.43
N ALA A 183 -4.39 -10.76 -14.61
CA ALA A 183 -3.79 -11.54 -15.67
C ALA A 183 -2.37 -11.03 -16.00
N ALA A 184 -1.46 -11.97 -16.30
CA ALA A 184 -0.13 -11.63 -16.80
C ALA A 184 -0.22 -10.80 -18.08
N SER A 185 0.61 -9.76 -18.20
CA SER A 185 0.68 -8.98 -19.42
C SER A 185 1.60 -9.68 -20.44
N ASP A 186 1.22 -9.69 -21.74
CA ASP A 186 1.92 -10.39 -22.83
C ASP A 186 3.38 -9.92 -23.10
N THR A 187 3.94 -9.06 -22.26
CA THR A 187 5.27 -8.44 -22.47
C THR A 187 6.42 -9.23 -21.84
N ALA A 188 6.14 -10.31 -21.08
CA ALA A 188 7.16 -11.16 -20.49
C ALA A 188 7.50 -12.39 -21.35
N SER A 189 7.78 -12.20 -22.64
CA SER A 189 8.48 -13.23 -23.41
C SER A 189 9.97 -13.12 -23.06
N HIS A 190 10.50 -14.09 -22.31
CA HIS A 190 11.94 -14.27 -22.14
C HIS A 190 12.59 -14.47 -23.51
N GLY A 191 13.15 -13.38 -24.05
CA GLY A 191 14.00 -13.40 -25.22
C GLY A 191 15.30 -14.13 -24.90
N HIS A 192 15.35 -15.42 -25.22
CA HIS A 192 16.60 -16.08 -25.53
C HIS A 192 17.01 -15.65 -26.95
N ASP A 193 17.52 -14.43 -27.06
CA ASP A 193 18.25 -14.03 -28.27
C ASP A 193 19.60 -14.73 -28.25
N ASP A 194 19.71 -15.71 -29.15
CA ASP A 194 20.92 -16.37 -29.60
C ASP A 194 21.86 -15.30 -30.21
N ALA A 195 22.78 -14.79 -29.40
CA ALA A 195 23.83 -13.88 -29.86
C ALA A 195 24.96 -14.70 -30.50
N THR A 196 24.80 -14.96 -31.79
CA THR A 196 25.86 -15.40 -32.69
C THR A 196 26.99 -14.37 -32.71
N GLU A 197 28.23 -14.84 -32.63
CA GLU A 197 29.46 -14.05 -32.66
C GLU A 197 29.54 -13.04 -33.82
N ALA A 198 29.91 -11.80 -33.51
CA ALA A 198 30.48 -10.87 -34.47
C ALA A 198 31.61 -10.05 -33.82
N THR A 199 32.82 -10.40 -34.26
CA THR A 199 34.10 -9.67 -34.23
C THR A 199 34.08 -8.20 -33.77
N ALA A 200 34.85 -7.92 -32.72
CA ALA A 200 35.25 -6.56 -32.33
C ALA A 200 36.48 -6.12 -33.14
N ASP A 201 36.35 -5.00 -33.86
CA ASP A 201 37.49 -4.19 -34.29
C ASP A 201 37.24 -2.77 -33.75
N GLY A 202 38.16 -2.29 -32.92
CA GLY A 202 38.05 -1.03 -32.21
C GLY A 202 38.67 0.12 -33.01
N HIS A 203 37.95 1.23 -33.11
CA HIS A 203 38.52 2.55 -33.41
C HIS A 203 37.81 3.62 -32.60
N ASP A 204 38.62 4.35 -31.84
CA ASP A 204 38.32 5.63 -31.19
C ASP A 204 37.82 6.67 -32.22
N GLU A 205 36.90 7.54 -31.81
CA GLU A 205 37.21 8.96 -31.56
C GLU A 205 35.97 9.74 -31.07
N ASP A 206 36.32 10.74 -30.27
CA ASP A 206 35.56 11.76 -29.56
C ASP A 206 34.52 12.52 -30.40
N SER A 207 33.37 12.86 -29.79
CA SER A 207 32.58 14.04 -30.16
C SER A 207 31.57 14.41 -29.07
N THR A 208 31.90 15.49 -28.39
CA THR A 208 31.04 16.30 -27.54
C THR A 208 29.91 16.92 -28.35
N SER A 209 28.65 16.82 -27.88
CA SER A 209 27.64 17.85 -28.16
C SER A 209 26.59 17.90 -27.06
N ALA A 210 26.41 19.10 -26.53
CA ALA A 210 25.43 19.46 -25.54
C ALA A 210 24.05 19.77 -26.15
N ALA A 211 23.03 19.60 -25.30
CA ALA A 211 21.70 20.23 -25.27
C ALA A 211 20.60 19.75 -26.25
N ALA A 212 19.56 19.11 -25.70
CA ALA A 212 18.24 19.73 -25.47
C ALA A 212 17.33 18.81 -24.61
N PRO A 213 16.57 19.33 -23.62
CA PRO A 213 15.57 18.54 -22.91
C PRO A 213 14.28 18.43 -23.73
N ALA A 214 13.78 17.20 -23.88
CA ALA A 214 12.52 16.92 -24.57
C ALA A 214 11.30 17.26 -23.68
N ASP A 215 10.51 18.21 -24.18
CA ASP A 215 9.05 18.32 -24.11
C ASP A 215 8.30 17.63 -22.94
N GLN A 216 8.13 18.36 -21.83
CA GLN A 216 7.08 18.08 -20.84
C GLN A 216 5.87 18.99 -21.11
N LYS A 217 4.79 18.39 -21.64
CA LYS A 217 3.48 19.06 -21.82
C LYS A 217 2.70 19.14 -20.48
N PRO A 218 1.81 20.14 -20.33
CA PRO A 218 1.50 20.76 -19.05
C PRO A 218 0.24 20.17 -18.40
N LEU A 219 0.40 19.49 -17.25
CA LEU A 219 -0.70 19.07 -16.38
C LEU A 219 -0.79 19.87 -15.07
N VAL A 220 0.01 20.93 -14.91
CA VAL A 220 0.11 21.70 -13.66
C VAL A 220 -0.83 22.92 -13.62
N ILE A 221 -1.61 23.20 -14.68
CA ILE A 221 -2.40 24.45 -14.79
C ILE A 221 -3.88 24.29 -14.39
N THR A 222 -4.40 23.08 -14.14
CA THR A 222 -5.81 22.89 -13.76
C THR A 222 -6.08 22.98 -12.25
N SER A 223 -5.08 22.84 -11.38
CA SER A 223 -5.28 22.93 -9.91
C SER A 223 -5.20 24.37 -9.36
N LEU A 224 -4.58 25.32 -10.09
CA LEU A 224 -4.42 26.70 -9.62
C LEU A 224 -5.68 27.56 -9.87
N ALA A 225 -6.53 27.20 -10.83
CA ALA A 225 -7.74 27.95 -11.15
C ALA A 225 -8.87 27.76 -10.12
N VAL A 226 -8.93 26.60 -9.44
CA VAL A 226 -9.97 26.32 -8.43
C VAL A 226 -9.54 26.84 -7.04
N GLY A 227 -8.25 26.74 -6.70
CA GLY A 227 -7.72 27.27 -5.43
C GLY A 227 -7.69 28.81 -5.35
N GLY A 228 -7.40 29.48 -6.47
CA GLY A 228 -7.30 30.96 -6.51
C GLY A 228 -8.63 31.68 -6.29
N ILE A 229 -9.75 31.12 -6.78
CA ILE A 229 -11.08 31.74 -6.63
C ILE A 229 -11.55 31.68 -5.17
N GLY A 230 -11.25 30.57 -4.45
CA GLY A 230 -11.60 30.43 -3.04
C GLY A 230 -10.89 31.44 -2.12
N LEU A 231 -9.61 31.71 -2.39
CA LEU A 231 -8.80 32.63 -1.58
C LEU A 231 -9.24 34.10 -1.77
N ILE A 232 -9.65 34.48 -2.97
CA ILE A 232 -10.16 35.82 -3.27
C ILE A 232 -11.50 36.09 -2.54
N VAL A 233 -12.39 35.11 -2.46
CA VAL A 233 -13.66 35.25 -1.73
C VAL A 233 -13.43 35.39 -0.22
N ALA A 234 -12.48 34.64 0.34
CA ALA A 234 -12.12 34.72 1.76
C ALA A 234 -11.54 36.09 2.15
N VAL A 235 -10.65 36.65 1.32
CA VAL A 235 -10.04 37.97 1.56
C VAL A 235 -11.07 39.09 1.49
N ILE A 236 -12.02 39.05 0.54
CA ILE A 236 -13.07 40.06 0.41
C ILE A 236 -14.03 40.02 1.62
N ALA A 237 -14.32 38.84 2.18
CA ALA A 237 -15.14 38.70 3.38
C ALA A 237 -14.46 39.28 4.62
N LEU A 238 -13.16 39.03 4.80
CA LEU A 238 -12.34 39.57 5.90
C LEU A 238 -12.24 41.11 5.86
N LEU A 239 -12.06 41.70 4.67
CA LEU A 239 -11.94 43.16 4.51
C LEU A 239 -13.27 43.89 4.73
N LYS A 240 -14.41 43.27 4.40
CA LYS A 240 -15.74 43.83 4.68
C LYS A 240 -16.15 43.70 6.14
N GLY A 241 -15.68 42.67 6.86
CA GLY A 241 -15.89 42.51 8.30
C GLY A 241 -15.20 43.59 9.14
N ARG A 242 -13.96 43.95 8.76
CA ARG A 242 -13.17 44.98 9.47
C ARG A 242 -13.69 46.41 9.32
N LYS A 243 -14.54 46.70 8.32
CA LYS A 243 -15.14 48.03 8.12
C LYS A 243 -16.45 48.24 8.88
N LYS A 244 -16.93 47.21 9.59
CA LYS A 244 -18.21 47.24 10.32
C LYS A 244 -18.05 47.04 11.84
N ALA A 245 -16.82 46.97 12.31
CA ALA A 245 -16.45 47.10 13.72
C ALA A 245 -16.04 48.54 14.01
#